data_AF-A0A816DIW1-F1
#
_entry.id   AF-A0A816DIW1-F1
#
_cell.length_a   1.000
_cell.length_b   1.000
_cell.length_c   1.000
_cell.angle_alpha   90.00
_cell.angle_beta   90.00
_cell.angle_gamma   90.00
#
_symmetry.space_group_name_H-M   'P 1'
#
loop_
_entity.id
_entity.type
_entity.pdbx_description
1 polymer ?
#
loop_
_entity_poly.entity_id
_entity_poly.type
_entity_poly.pdbx_seq_one_letter_code
_entity_poly.pdbx_strand_id
1 'polypeptide(L)'
;MKYNWLKCEDEACQYRFRQTPLSVLNSVLICPGCTKSDLIPEYGESALYEQITFFLHMFNIERYKKLMGNTKSNQIDSVLKSLPSEIVKLLWKNMNELQQHVDRFIRKNGYGIVNCTQLFGQFFRD
;
A
#
# COMPACT_ATOMS: atom_id res chain seq x y z
N MET A 1 -13.77 3.65 -0.63
CA MET A 1 -13.89 2.17 -0.68
C MET A 1 -15.12 1.77 0.12
N LYS A 2 -16.05 0.99 -0.46
CA LYS A 2 -17.39 0.71 0.11
C LYS A 2 -17.46 -0.54 1.02
N TYR A 3 -16.33 -1.17 1.34
CA TYR A 3 -16.29 -2.45 2.06
C TYR A 3 -15.16 -2.50 3.09
N ASN A 4 -15.29 -1.77 4.20
CA ASN A 4 -14.39 -1.92 5.33
C ASN A 4 -14.95 -2.99 6.26
N TRP A 5 -14.40 -4.20 6.15
CA TRP A 5 -14.64 -5.20 7.18
C TRP A 5 -14.04 -4.72 8.50
N LEU A 6 -14.84 -4.83 9.55
CA LEU A 6 -14.44 -4.54 10.92
C LEU A 6 -14.39 -5.85 11.70
N LYS A 7 -13.41 -5.97 12.58
CA LYS A 7 -13.29 -7.06 13.55
C LYS A 7 -13.25 -6.46 14.96
N CYS A 8 -13.82 -7.19 15.91
CA CYS A 8 -13.64 -6.88 17.32
C CYS A 8 -12.16 -7.02 17.68
N GLU A 9 -11.65 -6.10 18.49
CA GLU A 9 -10.29 -6.17 19.02
C GLU A 9 -10.09 -7.40 19.93
N ASP A 10 -11.12 -7.75 20.70
CA ASP A 10 -11.09 -8.91 21.59
C ASP A 10 -11.14 -10.24 20.82
N GLU A 11 -10.05 -11.01 20.93
CA GLU A 11 -9.89 -12.33 20.33
C GLU A 11 -10.87 -13.38 20.88
N ALA A 12 -11.44 -13.19 22.07
CA ALA A 12 -12.49 -14.09 22.58
C ALA A 12 -13.83 -13.85 21.88
N CYS A 13 -14.08 -12.62 21.43
CA CYS A 13 -15.36 -12.24 20.82
C CYS A 13 -15.47 -12.67 19.35
N GLN A 14 -14.38 -12.54 18.58
CA GLN A 14 -14.31 -12.89 17.14
C GLN A 14 -15.43 -12.27 16.27
N TYR A 15 -16.09 -11.22 16.77
CA TYR A 15 -17.21 -10.61 16.06
C TYR A 15 -16.71 -9.85 14.83
N ARG A 16 -17.33 -10.13 13.68
CA ARG A 16 -16.97 -9.57 12.38
C ARG A 16 -18.16 -8.87 11.75
N PHE A 17 -17.93 -7.66 11.25
CA PHE A 17 -18.99 -6.75 10.84
C PHE A 17 -18.66 -6.06 9.51
N ARG A 18 -19.65 -5.90 8.63
CA ARG A 18 -19.50 -5.23 7.31
C ARG A 18 -20.24 -3.90 7.20
N GLN A 19 -21.24 -3.69 8.05
CA GLN A 19 -21.98 -2.44 8.04
C GLN A 19 -21.21 -1.42 8.88
N THR A 20 -21.48 -0.13 8.71
CA THR A 20 -20.94 0.88 9.61
C THR A 20 -21.88 0.99 10.80
N PRO A 21 -21.44 0.71 12.04
CA PRO A 21 -22.29 0.87 13.23
C PRO A 21 -22.74 2.33 13.35
N LEU A 22 -24.00 2.55 13.72
CA LEU A 22 -24.53 3.90 13.99
C LEU A 22 -24.06 4.45 15.35
N SER A 23 -23.62 3.58 16.25
CA SER A 23 -23.16 3.94 17.59
C SER A 23 -21.65 4.24 17.59
N VAL A 24 -21.33 5.53 17.66
CA VAL A 24 -19.97 6.05 17.81
C VAL A 24 -19.84 6.61 19.23
N LEU A 25 -18.86 6.14 20.00
CA LEU A 25 -18.50 6.73 21.30
C LEU A 25 -17.05 7.19 21.22
N ASN A 26 -16.78 8.46 21.54
CA ASN A 26 -15.42 9.03 21.49
C ASN A 26 -14.69 8.80 20.16
N SER A 27 -15.43 8.87 19.04
CA SER A 27 -14.92 8.56 17.69
C SER A 27 -14.49 7.11 17.45
N VAL A 28 -14.86 6.17 18.34
CA VAL A 28 -14.62 4.74 18.20
C VAL A 28 -15.93 3.98 18.02
N LEU A 29 -15.87 2.93 17.21
CA LEU A 29 -16.99 2.05 16.92
C LEU A 29 -17.04 0.94 17.97
N ILE A 30 -18.10 0.87 18.76
CA ILE A 30 -18.27 -0.17 19.78
C ILE A 30 -18.75 -1.46 19.11
N CYS A 31 -18.16 -2.60 19.49
CA CYS A 31 -18.60 -3.92 19.04
C CYS A 31 -20.01 -4.24 19.57
N PRO A 32 -21.01 -4.49 18.70
CA PRO A 32 -22.36 -4.86 19.15
C PRO A 32 -22.44 -6.28 19.73
N GLY A 33 -21.43 -7.12 19.50
CA GLY A 33 -21.36 -8.49 20.04
C GLY A 33 -21.03 -8.51 21.53
N CYS A 34 -19.94 -7.85 21.93
CA CYS A 34 -19.50 -7.82 23.34
C CYS A 34 -19.88 -6.53 24.08
N THR A 35 -20.21 -5.45 23.37
CA THR A 35 -20.50 -4.09 23.91
C THR A 35 -19.41 -3.48 24.79
N LYS A 36 -18.21 -4.08 24.79
CA LYS A 36 -17.08 -3.73 25.67
C LYS A 36 -15.86 -3.26 24.89
N SER A 37 -15.62 -3.88 23.74
CA SER A 37 -14.39 -3.68 22.96
C SER A 37 -14.68 -2.93 21.67
N ASP A 38 -13.61 -2.37 21.12
CA ASP A 38 -13.66 -1.57 19.92
C ASP A 38 -13.66 -2.43 18.64
N LEU A 39 -14.27 -1.89 17.59
CA LEU A 39 -14.23 -2.43 16.24
C LEU A 39 -13.11 -1.76 15.47
N ILE A 40 -12.14 -2.56 15.05
CA ILE A 40 -11.01 -2.12 14.23
C ILE A 40 -11.16 -2.60 12.79
N PRO A 41 -10.63 -1.87 11.80
CA PRO A 41 -10.58 -2.36 10.43
C PRO A 41 -9.77 -3.65 10.37
N GLU A 42 -10.35 -4.69 9.75
CA GLU A 42 -9.67 -5.97 9.55
C GLU A 42 -8.45 -5.82 8.64
N TYR A 43 -8.56 -4.94 7.64
CA TYR A 43 -7.44 -4.54 6.80
C TYR A 43 -7.26 -3.02 6.91
N GLY A 44 -6.15 -2.63 7.53
CA GLY A 44 -5.81 -1.22 7.74
C GLY A 44 -5.48 -0.50 6.43
N GLU A 45 -5.72 0.80 6.41
CA GLU A 45 -5.37 1.64 5.26
C GLU A 45 -3.85 1.73 5.05
N SER A 46 -3.07 1.65 6.14
CA SER A 46 -1.60 1.53 6.11
C SER A 46 -1.14 0.23 5.45
N ALA A 47 -1.75 -0.91 5.80
CA ALA A 47 -1.43 -2.21 5.21
C ALA A 47 -1.72 -2.21 3.70
N LEU A 48 -2.81 -1.58 3.27
CA LEU A 48 -3.10 -1.38 1.85
C LEU A 48 -2.02 -0.53 1.17
N TYR A 49 -1.62 0.57 1.80
CA TYR A 49 -0.58 1.44 1.27
C TYR A 49 0.76 0.70 1.12
N GLU A 50 1.16 -0.08 2.12
CA GLU A 50 2.35 -0.92 2.09
C GLU A 50 2.29 -1.94 0.96
N GLN A 51 1.15 -2.63 0.79
CA GLN A 51 0.96 -3.62 -0.27
C GLN A 51 1.10 -3.01 -1.67
N ILE A 52 0.49 -1.83 -1.91
CA ILE A 52 0.58 -1.16 -3.21
C ILE A 52 2.02 -0.64 -3.43
N THR A 53 2.66 -0.10 -2.39
CA THR A 53 4.06 0.36 -2.44
C THR A 53 5.02 -0.78 -2.72
N PHE A 54 4.77 -1.97 -2.15
CA PHE A 54 5.52 -3.19 -2.46
C PHE A 54 5.46 -3.52 -3.95
N PHE A 55 4.27 -3.50 -4.56
CA PHE A 55 4.14 -3.72 -6.00
C PHE A 55 4.86 -2.66 -6.83
N LEU A 56 4.80 -1.38 -6.44
CA LEU A 56 5.53 -0.32 -7.12
C LEU A 56 7.05 -0.57 -7.07
N HIS A 57 7.56 -1.02 -5.92
CA HIS A 57 8.96 -1.38 -5.78
C HIS A 57 9.33 -2.56 -6.68
N MET A 58 8.51 -3.60 -6.72
CA MET A 58 8.75 -4.81 -7.50
C MET A 58 8.83 -4.52 -9.02
N PHE A 59 8.02 -3.59 -9.52
CA PHE A 59 8.00 -3.23 -10.94
C PHE A 59 9.01 -2.14 -11.34
N ASN A 60 9.72 -1.52 -10.39
CA ASN A 60 10.66 -0.44 -10.68
C ASN A 60 12.01 -0.98 -11.19
N ILE A 61 12.12 -1.11 -12.52
CA ILE A 61 13.32 -1.60 -13.20
C ILE A 61 14.50 -0.65 -13.03
N GLU A 62 14.29 0.67 -13.03
CA GLU A 62 15.39 1.63 -12.91
C GLU A 62 16.10 1.52 -11.56
N ARG A 63 15.32 1.36 -10.50
CA ARG A 63 15.84 1.11 -9.15
C ARG A 63 16.61 -0.20 -9.11
N TYR A 64 16.10 -1.24 -9.77
CA TYR A 64 16.79 -2.51 -9.89
C TYR A 64 18.14 -2.36 -10.61
N LYS A 65 18.18 -1.69 -11.76
CA LYS A 65 19.43 -1.41 -12.51
C LYS A 65 20.45 -0.65 -11.66
N LYS A 66 20.02 0.33 -10.85
CA LYS A 66 20.90 1.08 -9.94
C LYS A 66 21.48 0.21 -8.82
N LEU A 67 20.67 -0.65 -8.21
CA LEU A 67 21.11 -1.58 -7.16
C LEU A 67 22.08 -2.64 -7.71
N MET A 68 21.77 -3.15 -8.90
CA MET A 68 22.52 -4.20 -9.58
C MET A 68 23.84 -3.70 -10.18
N GLY A 69 23.90 -2.45 -10.65
CA GLY A 69 25.12 -1.84 -11.18
C GLY A 69 26.28 -1.76 -10.18
N ASN A 70 25.98 -1.81 -8.88
CA ASN A 70 26.99 -1.84 -7.80
C ASN A 70 27.43 -3.25 -7.40
N THR A 71 26.73 -4.29 -7.87
CA THR A 71 26.95 -5.68 -7.45
C THR A 71 27.59 -6.47 -8.59
N LYS A 72 28.85 -6.89 -8.44
CA LYS A 72 29.71 -7.47 -9.49
C LYS A 72 29.28 -8.83 -10.06
N SER A 73 28.11 -9.36 -9.74
CA SER A 73 27.73 -10.73 -10.08
C SER A 73 26.23 -10.86 -10.16
N ASN A 74 25.68 -10.80 -11.38
CA ASN A 74 24.24 -10.84 -11.55
C ASN A 74 23.89 -11.90 -12.59
N GLN A 75 23.43 -13.06 -12.11
CA GLN A 75 22.84 -14.14 -12.93
C GLN A 75 21.73 -13.59 -13.86
N ILE A 76 21.09 -12.49 -13.46
CA ILE A 76 20.04 -11.83 -14.24
C ILE A 76 20.62 -11.08 -15.45
N ASP A 77 21.81 -10.47 -15.35
CA ASP A 77 22.45 -9.86 -16.52
C ASP A 77 22.89 -10.91 -17.54
N SER A 78 23.33 -12.10 -17.09
CA SER A 78 23.59 -13.22 -18.00
C SER A 78 22.31 -13.74 -18.67
N VAL A 79 21.20 -13.85 -17.93
CA VAL A 79 19.90 -14.26 -18.51
C VAL A 79 19.40 -13.24 -19.52
N LEU A 80 19.44 -11.94 -19.18
CA LEU A 80 19.02 -10.87 -20.08
C LEU A 80 19.87 -10.80 -21.35
N LYS A 81 21.19 -11.04 -21.25
CA LYS A 81 22.09 -11.12 -22.42
C LYS A 81 21.84 -12.37 -23.28
N SER A 82 21.34 -13.45 -22.69
CA SER A 82 21.04 -14.69 -23.40
C SER A 82 19.70 -14.63 -24.18
N LEU A 83 18.84 -13.68 -23.83
CA LEU A 83 17.54 -13.49 -24.46
C LEU A 83 17.65 -12.62 -25.74
N PRO A 84 16.82 -12.89 -26.76
CA PRO A 84 16.67 -11.99 -27.91
C PRO A 84 16.29 -10.57 -27.48
N SER A 85 16.91 -9.57 -28.14
CA SER A 85 16.68 -8.13 -27.90
C SER A 85 15.20 -7.75 -27.87
N GLU A 86 14.39 -8.31 -28.77
CA GLU A 86 12.96 -8.03 -28.84
C GLU A 86 12.18 -8.52 -27.61
N ILE A 87 12.57 -9.66 -27.04
CA ILE A 87 11.96 -10.17 -25.80
C ILE A 87 12.31 -9.25 -24.63
N VAL A 88 13.57 -8.81 -24.54
CA VAL A 88 14.02 -7.91 -23.48
C VAL A 88 13.28 -6.57 -23.54
N LYS A 89 13.10 -6.00 -24.74
CA LYS A 89 12.30 -4.78 -24.93
C LYS A 89 10.84 -4.97 -24.49
N LEU A 90 10.23 -6.10 -24.86
CA LEU A 90 8.85 -6.42 -24.49
C LEU A 90 8.69 -6.56 -22.97
N LEU A 91 9.62 -7.24 -22.30
CA LEU A 91 9.63 -7.38 -20.84
C LEU A 91 9.68 -6.01 -20.16
N TRP A 92 10.56 -5.12 -20.62
CA TRP A 92 10.65 -3.76 -20.05
C TRP A 92 9.38 -2.94 -20.29
N LYS A 93 8.78 -3.06 -21.48
CA LYS A 93 7.51 -2.40 -21.79
C LYS A 93 6.41 -2.86 -20.82
N ASN A 94 6.24 -4.17 -20.65
CA ASN A 94 5.21 -4.74 -19.79
C ASN A 94 5.40 -4.34 -18.32
N MET A 95 6.64 -4.37 -17.83
CA MET A 95 6.96 -3.94 -16.46
C MET A 95 6.67 -2.44 -16.24
N ASN A 96 6.97 -1.59 -17.22
CA ASN A 96 6.62 -0.17 -17.15
C ASN A 96 5.10 0.05 -17.15
N GLU A 97 4.34 -0.71 -17.95
CA GLU A 97 2.87 -0.65 -17.95
C GLU A 97 2.29 -1.07 -16.60
N LEU A 98 2.83 -2.12 -15.98
CA LEU A 98 2.46 -2.55 -14.63
C LEU A 98 2.79 -1.49 -13.58
N GLN A 99 3.98 -0.89 -13.65
CA GLN A 99 4.38 0.19 -12.76
C GLN A 99 3.42 1.38 -12.88
N GLN A 100 3.07 1.81 -14.10
CA GLN A 100 2.11 2.89 -14.34
C GLN A 100 0.70 2.52 -13.84
N HIS A 101 0.30 1.26 -13.95
CA HIS A 101 -0.97 0.80 -13.41
C HIS A 101 -1.00 0.97 -11.88
N VAL A 102 0.04 0.50 -11.18
CA VAL A 102 0.14 0.63 -9.71
C VAL A 102 0.26 2.10 -9.27
N ASP A 103 1.03 2.92 -9.99
CA ASP A 103 1.20 4.35 -9.70
C ASP A 103 -0.15 5.09 -9.70
N ARG A 104 -1.07 4.74 -10.60
CA ARG A 104 -2.43 5.29 -10.62
C ARG A 104 -3.24 4.98 -9.35
N PHE A 105 -2.98 3.87 -8.68
CA PHE A 105 -3.64 3.55 -7.41
C PHE A 105 -3.02 4.28 -6.24
N ILE A 106 -1.69 4.44 -6.21
CA ILE A 106 -0.99 5.21 -5.16
C ILE A 106 -1.43 6.68 -5.19
N ARG A 107 -1.55 7.29 -6.37
CA ARG A 107 -2.01 8.69 -6.50
C ARG A 107 -3.42 8.93 -5.99
N LYS A 108 -4.25 7.88 -5.93
CA LYS A 108 -5.60 7.95 -5.34
C LYS A 108 -5.58 7.72 -3.82
N ASN A 109 -4.48 7.22 -3.28
CA ASN A 109 -4.33 6.95 -1.87
C ASN A 109 -3.85 8.22 -1.13
N GLY A 110 -4.51 8.56 -0.02
CA GLY A 110 -4.17 9.74 0.79
C GLY A 110 -2.85 9.63 1.58
N TYR A 111 -2.34 8.42 1.79
CA TYR A 111 -1.11 8.19 2.57
C TYR A 111 0.18 8.54 1.82
N GLY A 112 0.14 8.64 0.49
CA GLY A 112 1.32 8.98 -0.32
C GLY A 112 1.58 10.48 -0.46
N ILE A 113 0.67 11.34 0.00
CA ILE A 113 0.72 12.80 -0.18
C ILE A 113 0.70 13.46 1.20
N VAL A 114 1.80 14.11 1.58
CA VAL A 114 1.89 14.89 2.81
C VAL A 114 1.81 16.37 2.47
N ASN A 115 0.74 17.04 2.93
CA ASN A 115 0.62 18.49 2.79
C ASN A 115 1.44 19.18 3.90
N CYS A 116 2.69 19.53 3.59
CA CYS A 116 3.58 20.21 4.52
C CYS A 116 3.04 21.57 5.01
N THR A 117 2.27 22.29 4.19
CA THR A 117 1.67 23.58 4.60
C THR A 117 0.61 23.36 5.67
N GLN A 118 -0.20 22.32 5.57
CA GLN A 118 -1.16 21.97 6.62
C GLN A 118 -0.45 21.44 7.87
N LEU A 119 0.58 20.60 7.69
CA LEU A 119 1.32 19.98 8.80
C LEU A 119 2.10 21.01 9.62
N PHE A 120 2.78 21.94 8.94
CA PHE A 120 3.65 22.92 9.58
C PHE A 120 3.02 24.31 9.71
N GLY A 121 1.84 24.55 9.13
CA GLY A 121 1.17 25.85 9.16
C GLY A 121 0.70 26.31 10.55
N GLN A 122 0.89 25.50 11.60
CA GLN A 122 0.75 25.92 13.00
C GLN A 122 2.09 26.34 13.63
N PHE A 123 3.22 25.80 13.15
CA PHE A 123 4.56 26.13 13.64
C PHE A 123 5.11 27.45 13.08
N PHE A 124 4.54 27.94 11.97
CA PHE A 124 4.97 29.17 11.30
C PHE A 124 3.98 30.35 11.49
N ARG A 125 3.11 30.31 12.51
CA ARG A 125 2.22 31.43 12.87
C ARG A 125 2.77 32.29 14.02
N ASP A 126 4.06 32.58 13.97
CA ASP A 126 4.72 33.61 14.77
C ASP A 126 5.30 34.68 13.83
#